data_AF-A0A7J2MRD4-F1
#
_entry.id   AF-A0A7J2MRD4-F1
#
_cell.length_a   1.000
_cell.length_b   1.000
_cell.length_c   1.000
_cell.angle_alpha   90.00
_cell.angle_beta   90.00
_cell.angle_gamma   90.00
#
_symmetry.space_group_name_H-M   'P 1'
#
loop_
_entity.id
_entity.type
_entity.pdbx_description
1 polymer ?
#
loop_
_entity_poly.entity_id
_entity_poly.type
_entity_poly.pdbx_seq_one_letter_code
_entity_poly.pdbx_strand_id
1 'polypeptide(L)'
;MSLIYKVNKFLDSLKYKFKLNELENKEYFKEIYFKILNNLSVLEDFKEEMDFYGFPNPFYPLKGLKGSEPFFRNRAQLKRLTYDRNSYALSAHRIALGHLTESIMLKNRKKYRGREALKYLNKDLRFYKNKEGVY
;
A
#
# COMPACT_ATOMS: atom_id res chain seq x y z
N MET A 1 7.48 -2.42 -22.35
CA MET A 1 8.06 -2.20 -21.00
C MET A 1 7.65 -3.34 -20.08
N SER A 2 8.59 -4.05 -19.44
CA SER A 2 8.30 -5.24 -18.59
C SER A 2 7.47 -4.87 -17.35
N LEU A 3 6.58 -5.76 -16.90
CA LEU A 3 5.82 -5.60 -15.65
C LEU A 3 6.76 -5.39 -14.45
N ILE A 4 7.87 -6.13 -14.39
CA ILE A 4 8.91 -5.97 -13.36
C ILE A 4 9.39 -4.52 -13.31
N TYR A 5 9.66 -3.92 -14.47
CA TYR A 5 10.12 -2.54 -14.54
C TYR A 5 9.04 -1.56 -14.08
N LYS A 6 7.79 -1.73 -14.55
CA LYS A 6 6.67 -0.85 -14.20
C LYS A 6 6.44 -0.81 -12.69
N VAL A 7 6.37 -1.99 -12.07
CA VAL A 7 6.17 -2.15 -10.62
C VAL A 7 7.33 -1.51 -9.86
N ASN A 8 8.58 -1.86 -10.18
CA ASN A 8 9.72 -1.31 -9.44
C ASN A 8 9.82 0.22 -9.60
N LYS A 9 9.58 0.77 -10.80
CA LYS A 9 9.54 2.22 -11.00
C LYS A 9 8.46 2.90 -10.16
N PHE A 10 7.28 2.31 -10.06
CA PHE A 10 6.22 2.83 -9.21
C PHE A 10 6.62 2.76 -7.73
N LEU A 11 7.13 1.61 -7.27
CA LEU A 11 7.58 1.44 -5.90
C LEU A 11 8.69 2.43 -5.52
N ASP A 12 9.65 2.69 -6.41
CA ASP A 12 10.72 3.67 -6.18
C ASP A 12 10.21 5.12 -6.15
N SER A 13 9.03 5.37 -6.73
CA SER A 13 8.35 6.68 -6.68
C SER A 13 7.57 6.92 -5.38
N LEU A 14 7.33 5.86 -4.58
CA LEU A 14 6.66 5.95 -3.29
C LEU A 14 7.57 6.60 -2.25
N LYS A 15 7.69 7.93 -2.32
CA LYS A 15 8.41 8.75 -1.35
C LYS A 15 7.40 9.45 -0.44
N TYR A 16 7.43 9.06 0.82
CA TYR A 16 6.57 9.63 1.84
C TYR A 16 7.35 10.58 2.74
N LYS A 17 6.99 11.85 2.70
CA LYS A 17 7.38 12.85 3.71
C LYS A 17 6.09 13.41 4.28
N PHE A 18 5.73 12.97 5.48
CA PHE A 18 4.54 13.43 6.18
C PHE A 18 4.94 14.38 7.30
N LYS A 19 4.26 15.52 7.38
CA LYS A 19 4.35 16.40 8.52
C LYS A 19 3.24 16.02 9.49
N LEU A 20 3.57 15.22 10.49
CA LEU A 20 2.60 14.72 11.47
C LEU A 20 1.82 15.86 12.16
N ASN A 21 2.48 17.00 12.38
CA ASN A 21 1.88 18.17 13.02
C ASN A 21 0.79 18.85 12.17
N GLU A 22 0.77 18.61 10.85
CA GLU A 22 -0.22 19.21 9.93
C GLU A 22 -1.42 18.29 9.68
N LEU A 23 -1.43 17.06 10.21
CA LEU A 23 -2.55 16.11 10.06
C LEU A 23 -3.86 16.59 10.69
N GLU A 24 -3.81 17.59 11.56
CA GLU A 24 -5.00 18.26 12.10
C GLU A 24 -5.67 19.21 11.10
N ASN A 25 -4.99 19.54 9.99
CA ASN A 25 -5.62 20.27 8.90
C ASN A 25 -6.43 19.29 8.05
N LYS A 26 -7.74 19.57 7.92
CA LYS A 26 -8.69 18.74 7.15
C LYS A 26 -8.25 18.53 5.70
N GLU A 27 -7.70 19.55 5.07
CA GLU A 27 -7.32 19.53 3.66
C GLU A 27 -6.04 18.71 3.46
N TYR A 28 -5.05 18.91 4.33
CA TYR A 28 -3.82 18.12 4.35
C TYR A 28 -4.09 16.65 4.66
N PHE A 29 -4.97 16.36 5.63
CA PHE A 29 -5.39 15.01 5.93
C PHE A 29 -6.04 14.34 4.71
N LYS A 30 -6.98 15.01 4.05
CA LYS A 30 -7.65 14.50 2.84
C LYS A 30 -6.64 14.19 1.75
N GLU A 31 -5.70 15.11 1.51
CA GLU A 31 -4.64 14.93 0.51
C GLU A 31 -3.84 13.66 0.78
N ILE A 32 -3.34 13.48 2.00
CA ILE A 32 -2.59 12.28 2.39
C ILE A 32 -3.43 11.03 2.26
N TYR A 33 -4.66 11.07 2.78
CA TYR A 33 -5.56 9.92 2.75
C TYR A 33 -5.81 9.45 1.31
N PHE A 34 -6.19 10.36 0.42
CA PHE A 34 -6.43 10.01 -0.98
C PHE A 34 -5.16 9.60 -1.71
N LYS A 35 -4.01 10.20 -1.38
CA LYS A 35 -2.73 9.77 -1.95
C LYS A 35 -2.41 8.32 -1.60
N ILE A 36 -2.53 7.94 -0.33
CA ILE A 36 -2.27 6.55 0.10
C ILE A 36 -3.32 5.61 -0.48
N LEU A 37 -4.59 6.02 -0.55
CA LEU A 37 -5.68 5.23 -1.14
C LEU A 37 -5.45 4.96 -2.64
N ASN A 38 -5.09 5.98 -3.41
CA ASN A 38 -4.80 5.84 -4.83
C ASN A 38 -3.58 4.94 -5.05
N ASN A 39 -2.53 5.11 -4.25
CA ASN A 39 -1.36 4.24 -4.31
C ASN A 39 -1.71 2.80 -3.96
N LEU A 40 -2.58 2.56 -2.97
CA LEU A 40 -3.06 1.23 -2.63
C LEU A 40 -3.76 0.57 -3.82
N SER A 41 -4.65 1.28 -4.52
CA SER A 41 -5.35 0.77 -5.71
C SER A 41 -4.36 0.30 -6.78
N VAL A 42 -3.34 1.12 -7.10
CA VAL A 42 -2.32 0.76 -8.09
C VAL A 42 -1.52 -0.48 -7.68
N LEU A 43 -1.21 -0.61 -6.38
CA LEU A 43 -0.50 -1.78 -5.86
C LEU A 43 -1.38 -3.05 -5.90
N GLU A 44 -2.70 -2.92 -5.75
CA GLU A 44 -3.67 -4.02 -5.89
C GLU A 44 -3.76 -4.46 -7.35
N ASP A 45 -3.87 -3.53 -8.30
CA ASP A 45 -3.85 -3.82 -9.73
C ASP A 45 -2.57 -4.55 -10.14
N PHE A 46 -1.41 -4.09 -9.65
CA PHE A 46 -0.15 -4.79 -9.91
C PHE A 46 -0.13 -6.19 -9.30
N LYS A 47 -0.71 -6.38 -8.12
CA LYS A 47 -0.78 -7.70 -7.49
C LYS A 47 -1.61 -8.66 -8.33
N GLU A 48 -2.77 -8.24 -8.80
CA GLU A 48 -3.62 -9.06 -9.67
C GLU A 48 -2.90 -9.44 -10.97
N GLU A 49 -2.25 -8.47 -11.62
CA GLU A 49 -1.48 -8.72 -12.84
C GLU A 49 -0.30 -9.68 -12.59
N MET A 50 0.43 -9.51 -11.48
CA MET A 50 1.54 -10.39 -11.10
C MET A 50 1.07 -11.81 -10.73
N ASP A 51 -0.07 -11.94 -10.06
CA ASP A 51 -0.68 -13.23 -9.72
C ASP A 51 -1.06 -13.98 -11.01
N PHE A 52 -1.66 -13.29 -11.98
CA PHE A 52 -1.96 -13.85 -13.32
C PHE A 52 -0.71 -14.38 -14.03
N TYR A 53 0.41 -13.67 -13.95
CA TYR A 53 1.68 -14.09 -14.57
C TYR A 53 2.52 -15.06 -13.73
N GLY A 54 1.97 -15.60 -12.64
CA GLY A 54 2.61 -16.62 -11.80
C GLY A 54 3.82 -16.12 -11.01
N PHE A 55 3.88 -14.83 -10.70
CA PHE A 55 4.95 -14.25 -9.88
C PHE A 55 5.03 -14.78 -8.44
N PRO A 56 3.93 -15.23 -7.79
CA PRO A 56 4.02 -15.83 -6.45
C PRO A 56 4.92 -17.08 -6.41
N ASN A 57 4.88 -17.89 -7.47
CA ASN A 57 5.60 -19.16 -7.55
C ASN A 57 6.44 -19.26 -8.85
N PRO A 58 7.41 -18.36 -9.07
CA PRO A 58 8.04 -18.20 -10.37
C PRO A 58 9.05 -19.31 -10.70
N PHE A 59 9.45 -20.10 -9.70
CA PHE A 59 10.33 -21.27 -9.84
C PHE A 59 9.56 -22.56 -10.12
N TYR A 60 8.23 -22.59 -9.99
CA TYR A 60 7.44 -23.80 -10.21
C TYR A 60 7.67 -24.41 -11.61
N PRO A 61 7.70 -23.61 -12.70
CA PRO A 61 8.00 -24.14 -14.04
C PRO A 61 9.43 -24.68 -14.20
N LEU A 62 10.35 -24.37 -13.28
CA LEU A 62 11.76 -24.74 -13.36
C LEU A 62 12.09 -26.05 -12.62
N LYS A 63 11.17 -26.60 -11.82
CA LYS A 63 11.42 -27.77 -10.96
C LYS A 63 11.78 -29.06 -11.72
N GLY A 64 11.44 -29.17 -13.00
CA GLY A 64 11.76 -30.33 -13.85
C GLY A 64 13.01 -30.17 -14.73
N LEU A 65 13.58 -28.97 -14.78
CA LEU A 65 14.71 -28.66 -15.67
C LEU A 65 16.03 -28.87 -14.91
N LYS A 66 16.58 -30.08 -14.96
CA LYS A 66 17.94 -30.34 -14.49
C LYS A 66 18.89 -29.45 -15.29
N GLY A 67 19.58 -28.53 -14.62
CA GLY A 67 20.49 -27.58 -15.26
C GLY A 67 19.84 -26.32 -15.84
N SER A 68 18.63 -25.94 -15.42
CA SER A 68 18.00 -24.66 -15.80
C SER A 68 19.01 -23.53 -15.81
N GLU A 69 19.28 -22.95 -16.98
CA GLU A 69 20.34 -21.96 -17.17
C GLU A 69 20.22 -20.81 -16.14
N PRO A 70 21.35 -20.25 -15.66
CA PRO A 70 21.37 -19.16 -14.69
C PRO A 70 20.42 -18.00 -15.04
N PHE A 71 20.22 -17.76 -16.34
CA PHE A 71 19.27 -16.78 -16.86
C PHE A 71 17.82 -16.97 -16.36
N PHE A 72 17.27 -18.18 -16.46
CA PHE A 72 15.88 -18.44 -16.06
C PHE A 72 15.70 -18.34 -14.54
N ARG A 73 16.70 -18.77 -13.77
CA ARG A 73 16.71 -18.65 -12.31
C ARG A 73 16.77 -17.18 -11.89
N ASN A 74 17.65 -16.39 -12.50
CA ASN A 74 17.74 -14.95 -12.24
C ASN A 74 16.43 -14.25 -12.56
N ARG A 75 15.78 -14.60 -13.69
CA ARG A 75 14.47 -14.05 -14.04
C ARG A 75 13.38 -14.42 -13.04
N ALA A 76 13.33 -15.68 -12.59
CA ALA A 76 12.37 -16.13 -11.58
C ALA A 76 12.61 -15.42 -10.22
N GLN A 77 13.86 -15.22 -9.84
CA GLN A 77 14.23 -14.46 -8.65
C GLN A 77 13.78 -13.00 -8.74
N LEU A 78 13.99 -12.33 -9.88
CA LEU A 78 13.52 -10.96 -10.08
C LEU A 78 11.99 -10.85 -9.99
N LYS A 79 11.24 -11.82 -10.55
CA LYS A 79 9.78 -11.90 -10.38
C LYS A 79 9.40 -12.01 -8.91
N ARG A 80 10.05 -12.91 -8.16
CA ARG A 80 9.78 -13.13 -6.74
C ARG A 80 10.04 -11.87 -5.92
N LEU A 81 11.21 -11.26 -6.09
CA LEU A 81 11.59 -10.04 -5.38
C LEU A 81 10.60 -8.89 -5.66
N THR A 82 10.20 -8.73 -6.92
CA THR A 82 9.24 -7.67 -7.29
C THR A 82 7.88 -7.90 -6.64
N TYR A 83 7.40 -9.15 -6.63
CA TYR A 83 6.15 -9.52 -5.99
C TYR A 83 6.16 -9.31 -4.47
N ASP A 84 7.27 -9.69 -3.81
CA ASP A 84 7.44 -9.49 -2.38
C ASP A 84 7.48 -7.99 -2.04
N ARG A 85 8.22 -7.17 -2.80
CA ARG A 85 8.23 -5.71 -2.63
C ARG A 85 6.84 -5.09 -2.75
N ASN A 86 6.05 -5.49 -3.76
CA ASN A 86 4.68 -5.02 -3.91
C ASN A 86 3.79 -5.43 -2.72
N SER A 87 3.94 -6.68 -2.25
CA SER A 87 3.17 -7.21 -1.11
C SER A 87 3.49 -6.47 0.20
N TYR A 88 4.76 -6.12 0.43
CA TYR A 88 5.16 -5.29 1.56
C TYR A 88 4.58 -3.87 1.45
N ALA A 89 4.65 -3.26 0.26
CA ALA A 89 4.05 -1.95 0.03
C ALA A 89 2.53 -1.98 0.28
N LEU A 90 1.81 -2.97 -0.25
CA LEU A 90 0.38 -3.17 0.00
C LEU A 90 0.04 -3.19 1.49
N SER A 91 0.78 -4.01 2.24
CA SER A 91 0.57 -4.18 3.68
C SER A 91 0.80 -2.86 4.41
N ALA A 92 1.88 -2.16 4.09
CA ALA A 92 2.19 -0.85 4.69
C ALA A 92 1.09 0.20 4.40
N HIS A 93 0.54 0.23 3.18
CA HIS A 93 -0.52 1.20 2.82
C HIS A 93 -1.84 0.87 3.52
N ARG A 94 -2.19 -0.42 3.64
CA ARG A 94 -3.38 -0.87 4.39
C ARG A 94 -3.29 -0.49 5.86
N ILE A 95 -2.12 -0.70 6.47
CA ILE A 95 -1.85 -0.31 7.87
C ILE A 95 -1.97 1.22 8.01
N ALA A 96 -1.30 1.98 7.14
CA ALA A 96 -1.34 3.45 7.18
C ALA A 96 -2.76 4.00 7.03
N LEU A 97 -3.56 3.48 6.10
CA LEU A 97 -4.97 3.85 5.96
C LEU A 97 -5.79 3.47 7.19
N GLY A 98 -5.53 2.30 7.79
CA GLY A 98 -6.13 1.88 9.05
C GLY A 98 -5.94 2.95 10.13
N HIS A 99 -4.68 3.29 10.44
CA HIS A 99 -4.36 4.31 11.44
C HIS A 99 -4.96 5.68 11.12
N LEU A 100 -4.89 6.12 9.85
CA LEU A 100 -5.48 7.39 9.44
C LEU A 100 -6.99 7.39 9.66
N THR A 101 -7.70 6.31 9.31
CA THR A 101 -9.15 6.24 9.56
C THR A 101 -9.49 6.23 11.04
N GLU A 102 -8.74 5.50 11.87
CA GLU A 102 -8.96 5.46 13.32
C GLU A 102 -8.78 6.84 13.97
N SER A 103 -7.80 7.63 13.51
CA SER A 103 -7.57 8.99 14.01
C SER A 103 -8.77 9.94 13.80
N ILE A 104 -9.56 9.75 12.72
CA ILE A 104 -10.78 10.52 12.44
C ILE A 104 -11.93 10.13 13.39
N MET A 105 -12.01 8.85 13.77
CA MET A 105 -13.16 8.27 14.48
C MET A 105 -13.32 8.75 15.93
N LEU A 106 -12.28 9.29 16.56
CA LEU A 106 -12.28 9.67 17.97
C LEU A 106 -13.12 10.94 18.27
N LYS A 107 -13.54 11.71 17.26
CA LYS A 107 -14.20 13.02 17.43
C LYS A 107 -15.65 12.97 17.97
N ASN A 108 -16.43 11.92 17.68
CA ASN A 108 -17.89 11.95 17.90
C ASN A 108 -18.42 11.03 19.04
N ARG A 109 -17.55 10.44 19.87
CA ARG A 109 -17.92 9.39 20.87
C ARG A 109 -18.73 8.20 20.29
N LYS A 110 -18.87 8.11 18.95
CA LYS A 110 -19.48 7.02 18.20
C LYS A 110 -18.45 6.50 17.22
N LYS A 111 -18.13 5.21 17.33
CA LYS A 111 -17.18 4.50 16.46
C LYS A 111 -17.86 4.18 15.13
N TYR A 112 -17.31 4.65 14.02
CA TYR A 112 -17.73 4.26 12.66
C TYR A 112 -16.52 3.76 11.90
N ARG A 113 -16.44 2.46 11.58
CA ARG A 113 -15.23 1.83 11.03
C ARG A 113 -15.18 1.88 9.49
N GLY A 114 -13.97 1.96 8.92
CA GLY A 114 -13.74 1.75 7.48
C GLY A 114 -14.44 2.75 6.56
N ARG A 115 -15.10 2.26 5.50
CA ARG A 115 -15.80 3.09 4.48
C ARG A 115 -16.91 3.98 5.06
N GLU A 116 -17.42 3.68 6.25
CA GLU A 116 -18.43 4.54 6.89
C GLU A 116 -17.85 5.86 7.39
N ALA A 117 -16.58 5.89 7.80
CA ALA A 117 -15.90 7.13 8.22
C ALA A 117 -15.75 8.12 7.04
N LEU A 118 -15.61 7.62 5.81
CA LEU A 118 -15.54 8.44 4.59
C LEU A 118 -16.80 9.27 4.35
N LYS A 119 -17.98 8.77 4.77
CA LYS A 119 -19.24 9.51 4.65
C LYS A 119 -19.24 10.80 5.47
N TYR A 120 -18.38 10.89 6.48
CA TYR A 120 -18.26 12.04 7.37
C TYR A 120 -17.10 12.98 6.99
N LEU A 121 -16.26 12.63 6.02
CA LEU A 121 -15.14 13.45 5.52
C LEU A 121 -15.61 14.80 4.93
N ASN A 122 -16.85 14.86 4.45
CA ASN A 122 -17.47 16.06 3.88
C ASN A 122 -18.19 16.93 4.91
N LYS A 123 -18.40 16.45 6.14
CA LYS A 123 -18.93 17.29 7.25
C LYS A 123 -17.77 17.86 8.06
N ASP A 124 -17.99 18.97 8.78
CA ASP A 124 -16.96 19.68 9.54
C ASP A 124 -16.24 18.78 10.57
N LEU A 125 -15.02 18.38 10.23
CA LEU A 125 -14.13 17.58 11.08
C LEU A 125 -13.18 18.54 11.81
N ARG A 126 -13.07 18.38 13.11
CA ARG A 126 -12.06 18.99 13.99
C ARG A 126 -11.27 17.82 14.57
N PHE A 127 -9.94 17.90 14.55
CA PHE A 127 -9.07 16.80 14.93
C PHE A 127 -8.79 16.88 16.44
N TYR A 128 -8.47 15.73 17.07
CA TYR A 128 -8.08 15.70 18.48
C TYR A 128 -6.90 14.76 18.69
N LYS A 129 -5.90 15.23 19.44
CA LYS A 129 -4.70 14.48 19.79
C LYS A 129 -5.00 13.56 20.98
N ASN A 130 -4.75 12.26 20.86
CA ASN A 130 -4.72 11.39 22.03
C ASN A 130 -3.49 11.76 22.87
N LYS A 131 -3.64 11.89 24.19
CA LYS A 131 -2.52 12.14 25.13
C LYS A 131 -1.64 10.91 25.32
N GLU A 132 -2.07 9.76 24.84
CA GLU A 132 -1.36 8.50 24.94
C GLU A 132 -0.78 8.15 23.57
N GLY A 133 0.55 7.99 23.54
CA GLY A 133 1.37 7.92 22.34
C GLY A 133 0.98 6.85 21.32
N VAL A 134 1.45 7.11 20.10
CA VAL A 134 1.39 6.27 18.91
C VAL A 134 1.83 4.83 19.21
N TYR A 135 1.00 3.86 18.83
CA TYR A 135 1.43 2.53 18.41
C TYR A 135 0.95 2.30 16.98
#